data_AF-A0A2T2PUV1-F1
#
_entry.id   AF-A0A2T2PUV1-F1
#
_cell.length_a   1.000
_cell.length_b   1.000
_cell.length_c   1.000
_cell.angle_alpha   90.00
_cell.angle_beta   90.00
_cell.angle_gamma   90.00
#
_symmetry.space_group_name_H-M   'P 1'
#
loop_
_entity.id
_entity.type
_entity.pdbx_description
1 polymer ?
#
loop_
_entity_poly.entity_id
_entity_poly.type
_entity_poly.pdbx_seq_one_letter_code
_entity_poly.pdbx_strand_id
1 'polypeptide(L)'
;MGLACGPAQADRRVALVIGNSAYKSAPKLGNPANDATLVGGMFKKAGFDSVDVRLDLSASEMRRMLREFAGRSRDADMAVIYYAGHGIELDGTNYLIPTDATLETDGDVLDETIPVERALFAVEPAKQLRLIILDACRDNPFSKTMKRTLASRAIGRGLAKVEPTSPNTMIAFAAKAGSTASDGDSRNSPFATALVEHLPKPGLDLRKAFGFVRDDVLKATGYKQEPYVYGSLGGDDVPLVVRPAATGPQANPQEAIRRDYELALQLATRDGWEAFLAQYPDGFYANLAKGQLNKIGAEETRASAEQKAKAAEQEKTRLVAERAQKAEQEKAAAAAKAAEEARIAAEKQKQIEQAKAEAAERQRKAAEAAAAKALAEKQAAEKAKAELAAKQAAEKAEQAAKPAADRQMPEADQKVAALAPAPTSTLSAADLAKSVQTELRRVGCLSGGADGDWSAAAQRSLTLFNKYAGTQLDVKLASVDALDALKAKPGRVCPLVCNFGFKADGDQCVKITCRAGYRVGDDNECEKIQEKKPVAREESIRRDQGRREAESATPKSQASGQIICNSAGCRPVAKGCRLGLVPNANASVKITGEVCN
;
A
#
# COMPACT_ATOMS: atom_id res chain seq x y z
N MET A 1 -21.67 -33.89 -24.40
CA MET A 1 -20.31 -34.48 -24.45
C MET A 1 -19.96 -35.04 -23.08
N GLY A 2 -19.22 -36.15 -23.01
CA GLY A 2 -18.56 -36.59 -21.78
C GLY A 2 -17.17 -35.94 -21.66
N LEU A 3 -16.81 -35.45 -20.48
CA LEU A 3 -15.45 -34.99 -20.18
C LEU A 3 -14.54 -36.20 -19.96
N ALA A 4 -13.80 -36.58 -21.01
CA ALA A 4 -12.75 -37.58 -20.89
C ALA A 4 -11.57 -36.99 -20.09
N CYS A 5 -11.49 -37.33 -18.81
CA CYS A 5 -10.29 -37.07 -18.02
C CYS A 5 -9.17 -37.98 -18.53
N GLY A 6 -8.32 -37.46 -19.42
CA GLY A 6 -7.14 -38.18 -19.89
C GLY A 6 -6.19 -38.45 -18.71
N PRO A 7 -5.49 -39.60 -18.69
CA PRO A 7 -4.50 -39.85 -17.66
C PRO A 7 -3.41 -38.77 -17.76
N ALA A 8 -3.17 -38.06 -16.66
CA ALA A 8 -1.98 -37.23 -16.54
C ALA A 8 -0.75 -38.14 -16.70
N GLN A 9 0.02 -37.95 -17.76
CA GLN A 9 1.31 -38.63 -17.87
C GLN A 9 2.22 -38.04 -16.79
N ALA A 10 2.53 -38.85 -15.77
CA ALA A 10 3.56 -38.51 -14.82
C ALA A 10 4.91 -38.54 -15.53
N ASP A 11 5.69 -37.46 -15.41
CA ASP A 11 7.06 -37.40 -15.91
C ASP A 11 7.85 -38.58 -15.34
N ARG A 12 8.38 -39.44 -16.21
CA ARG A 12 8.96 -40.72 -15.80
C ARG A 12 10.41 -40.51 -15.34
N ARG A 13 10.70 -40.84 -14.08
CA ARG A 13 11.94 -40.48 -13.38
C ARG A 13 12.70 -41.72 -12.95
N VAL A 14 13.93 -41.88 -13.46
CA VAL A 14 14.77 -43.07 -13.23
C VAL A 14 16.12 -42.71 -12.61
N ALA A 15 16.55 -43.48 -11.61
CA ALA A 15 17.83 -43.29 -10.92
C ALA A 15 18.61 -44.61 -10.81
N LEU A 16 19.91 -44.54 -11.08
CA LEU A 16 20.90 -45.57 -10.77
C LEU A 16 21.88 -45.02 -9.72
N VAL A 17 22.09 -45.75 -8.64
CA VAL A 17 22.85 -45.31 -7.48
C VAL A 17 23.87 -46.40 -7.14
N ILE A 18 25.15 -46.10 -7.36
CA ILE A 18 26.27 -47.04 -7.18
C ILE A 18 27.11 -46.57 -5.99
N GLY A 19 27.41 -47.48 -5.05
CA GLY A 19 28.35 -47.25 -3.95
C GLY A 19 29.41 -48.35 -3.91
N ASN A 20 30.64 -48.04 -4.29
CA ASN A 20 31.76 -48.98 -4.24
C ASN A 20 32.65 -48.69 -3.01
N SER A 21 32.71 -49.66 -2.10
CA SER A 21 33.39 -49.61 -0.80
C SER A 21 34.43 -50.74 -0.64
N ALA A 22 34.09 -51.95 -1.05
CA ALA A 22 34.82 -53.19 -0.78
C ALA A 22 35.83 -53.58 -1.90
N TYR A 23 36.72 -52.66 -2.24
CA TYR A 23 37.80 -52.88 -3.21
C TYR A 23 38.69 -54.08 -2.84
N LYS A 24 39.10 -54.86 -3.86
CA LYS A 24 40.03 -56.00 -3.72
C LYS A 24 41.48 -55.56 -3.64
N SER A 25 41.89 -54.61 -4.50
CA SER A 25 43.30 -54.21 -4.70
C SER A 25 43.58 -52.74 -4.34
N ALA A 26 42.60 -52.03 -3.78
CA ALA A 26 42.71 -50.64 -3.32
C ALA A 26 42.20 -50.49 -1.87
N PRO A 27 42.52 -49.39 -1.16
CA PRO A 27 41.97 -49.13 0.18
C PRO A 27 40.45 -49.09 0.16
N LYS A 28 39.82 -49.78 1.11
CA LYS A 28 38.36 -49.81 1.28
C LYS A 28 37.84 -48.48 1.79
N LEU A 29 36.68 -48.05 1.31
CA LEU A 29 36.02 -46.79 1.69
C LEU A 29 34.82 -47.08 2.58
N GLY A 30 34.73 -46.42 3.74
CA GLY A 30 33.68 -46.69 4.74
C GLY A 30 32.29 -46.15 4.37
N ASN A 31 32.25 -45.04 3.62
CA ASN A 31 31.03 -44.25 3.44
C ASN A 31 30.24 -44.53 2.14
N PRO A 32 30.83 -44.85 0.97
CA PRO A 32 30.08 -45.02 -0.29
C PRO A 32 28.87 -45.96 -0.23
N ALA A 33 28.92 -47.06 0.54
CA ALA A 33 27.78 -47.94 0.73
C ALA A 33 26.66 -47.34 1.60
N ASN A 34 27.00 -46.53 2.62
CA ASN A 34 26.04 -45.74 3.38
C ASN A 34 25.44 -44.63 2.50
N ASP A 35 26.29 -43.90 1.77
CA ASP A 35 25.91 -42.77 0.91
C ASP A 35 24.97 -43.20 -0.22
N ALA A 36 25.29 -44.29 -0.93
CA ALA A 36 24.41 -44.86 -1.96
C ALA A 36 23.06 -45.34 -1.38
N THR A 37 23.05 -45.84 -0.14
CA THR A 37 21.81 -46.21 0.55
C THR A 37 20.98 -44.97 0.93
N LEU A 38 21.64 -43.92 1.42
CA LEU A 38 21.03 -42.65 1.83
C LEU A 38 20.43 -41.89 0.63
N VAL A 39 21.22 -41.70 -0.43
CA VAL A 39 20.83 -41.04 -1.68
C VAL A 39 19.78 -41.86 -2.44
N GLY A 40 19.91 -43.19 -2.48
CA GLY A 40 18.87 -44.07 -3.03
C GLY A 40 17.55 -44.00 -2.26
N GLY A 41 17.61 -43.85 -0.92
CA GLY A 41 16.44 -43.58 -0.09
C GLY A 41 15.80 -42.21 -0.39
N MET A 42 16.61 -41.19 -0.68
CA MET A 42 16.14 -39.86 -1.06
C MET A 42 15.44 -39.84 -2.43
N PHE A 43 16.01 -40.47 -3.47
CA PHE A 43 15.34 -40.54 -4.79
C PHE A 43 13.99 -41.28 -4.71
N LYS A 44 13.89 -42.35 -3.90
CA LYS A 44 12.60 -43.03 -3.65
C LYS A 44 11.58 -42.10 -2.99
N LYS A 45 11.99 -41.31 -1.98
CA LYS A 45 11.13 -40.28 -1.34
C LYS A 45 10.76 -39.13 -2.29
N ALA A 46 11.63 -38.81 -3.26
CA ALA A 46 11.36 -37.82 -4.31
C ALA A 46 10.34 -38.30 -5.37
N GLY A 47 9.90 -39.56 -5.30
CA GLY A 47 8.89 -40.14 -6.19
C GLY A 47 9.43 -40.67 -7.52
N PHE A 48 10.69 -41.07 -7.58
CA PHE A 48 11.26 -41.73 -8.77
C PHE A 48 10.64 -43.12 -8.99
N ASP A 49 10.15 -43.39 -10.21
CA ASP A 49 9.50 -44.64 -10.60
C ASP A 49 10.43 -45.86 -10.53
N SER A 50 11.73 -45.65 -10.74
CA SER A 50 12.74 -46.70 -10.71
C SER A 50 14.02 -46.19 -10.07
N VAL A 51 14.38 -46.75 -8.91
CA VAL A 51 15.63 -46.41 -8.19
C VAL A 51 16.40 -47.69 -7.88
N ASP A 52 17.39 -47.99 -8.72
CA ASP A 52 18.33 -49.08 -8.49
C ASP A 52 19.48 -48.60 -7.61
N VAL A 53 19.54 -49.11 -6.39
CA VAL A 53 20.77 -49.08 -5.58
C VAL A 53 21.58 -50.34 -5.89
N ARG A 54 22.88 -50.19 -6.09
CA ARG A 54 23.85 -51.27 -6.27
C ARG A 54 25.10 -50.95 -5.47
N LEU A 55 25.69 -51.97 -4.86
CA LEU A 55 26.88 -51.85 -4.03
C LEU A 55 27.99 -52.73 -4.60
N ASP A 56 29.23 -52.29 -4.41
CA ASP A 56 30.45 -53.07 -4.61
C ASP A 56 30.63 -53.76 -5.98
N LEU A 57 30.17 -53.10 -7.06
CA LEU A 57 30.09 -53.69 -8.39
C LEU A 57 31.46 -53.95 -9.05
N SER A 58 31.57 -55.09 -9.72
CA SER A 58 32.66 -55.41 -10.66
C SER A 58 32.60 -54.59 -11.96
N ALA A 59 33.71 -54.58 -12.71
CA ALA A 59 33.78 -53.95 -14.04
C ALA A 59 32.72 -54.51 -15.00
N SER A 60 32.50 -55.83 -14.93
CA SER A 60 31.49 -56.52 -15.74
C SER A 60 30.06 -56.07 -15.40
N GLU A 61 29.76 -55.90 -14.11
CA GLU A 61 28.44 -55.51 -13.60
C GLU A 61 28.18 -54.03 -13.79
N MET A 62 29.15 -53.14 -13.58
CA MET A 62 29.00 -51.71 -13.90
C MET A 62 28.70 -51.52 -15.39
N ARG A 63 29.41 -52.24 -16.28
CA ARG A 63 29.14 -52.23 -17.74
C ARG A 63 27.74 -52.77 -18.06
N ARG A 64 27.23 -53.74 -17.30
CA ARG A 64 25.86 -54.26 -17.44
C ARG A 64 24.80 -53.28 -16.93
N MET A 65 24.92 -52.79 -15.70
CA MET A 65 23.96 -51.87 -15.07
C MET A 65 23.82 -50.57 -15.88
N LEU A 66 24.91 -50.03 -16.43
CA LEU A 66 24.84 -48.85 -17.30
C LEU A 66 24.10 -49.13 -18.62
N ARG A 67 24.21 -50.33 -19.21
CA ARG A 67 23.41 -50.73 -20.39
C ARG A 67 21.92 -50.88 -20.04
N GLU A 68 21.60 -51.50 -18.90
CA GLU A 68 20.22 -51.69 -18.44
C GLU A 68 19.56 -50.37 -17.98
N PHE A 69 20.36 -49.39 -17.54
CA PHE A 69 19.89 -48.03 -17.28
C PHE A 69 19.68 -47.23 -18.57
N ALA A 70 20.60 -47.34 -19.54
CA ALA A 70 20.47 -46.75 -20.89
C ALA A 70 19.26 -47.29 -21.68
N GLY A 71 18.74 -48.47 -21.31
CA GLY A 71 17.46 -48.97 -21.81
C GLY A 71 16.26 -48.21 -21.22
N ARG A 72 16.28 -47.93 -19.91
CA ARG A 72 15.19 -47.28 -19.17
C ARG A 72 15.14 -45.76 -19.33
N SER A 73 16.27 -45.11 -19.55
CA SER A 73 16.32 -43.65 -19.76
C SER A 73 15.63 -43.19 -21.04
N ARG A 74 15.41 -44.07 -22.03
CA ARG A 74 14.74 -43.79 -23.31
C ARG A 74 13.30 -43.30 -23.15
N ASP A 75 12.58 -43.87 -22.20
CA ASP A 75 11.20 -43.49 -21.90
C ASP A 75 11.13 -42.35 -20.86
N ALA A 76 12.26 -42.03 -20.22
CA ALA A 76 12.32 -41.19 -19.04
C ALA A 76 12.46 -39.70 -19.39
N ASP A 77 11.79 -38.89 -18.60
CA ASP A 77 11.89 -37.43 -18.64
C ASP A 77 13.09 -36.98 -17.81
N MET A 78 13.37 -37.64 -16.70
CA MET A 78 14.59 -37.41 -15.89
C MET A 78 15.36 -38.71 -15.70
N ALA A 79 16.65 -38.72 -16.06
CA ALA A 79 17.58 -39.79 -15.74
C ALA A 79 18.72 -39.27 -14.84
N VAL A 80 18.93 -39.94 -13.71
CA VAL A 80 19.95 -39.60 -12.72
C VAL A 80 20.90 -40.77 -12.49
N ILE A 81 22.22 -40.52 -12.50
CA ILE A 81 23.22 -41.48 -12.03
C ILE A 81 23.96 -40.86 -10.84
N TYR A 82 23.99 -41.58 -9.72
CA TYR A 82 24.86 -41.28 -8.59
C TYR A 82 25.95 -42.36 -8.48
N TYR A 83 27.19 -41.95 -8.29
CA TYR A 83 28.32 -42.84 -7.99
C TYR A 83 29.09 -42.30 -6.78
N ALA A 84 29.32 -43.17 -5.79
CA ALA A 84 30.30 -42.97 -4.73
C ALA A 84 31.37 -44.06 -4.78
N GLY A 85 32.63 -43.69 -4.55
CA GLY A 85 33.78 -44.60 -4.61
C GLY A 85 35.09 -43.91 -5.03
N HIS A 86 36.07 -44.69 -5.46
CA HIS A 86 37.32 -44.18 -6.08
C HIS A 86 37.10 -43.78 -7.55
N GLY A 87 37.69 -42.66 -7.96
CA GLY A 87 37.78 -42.26 -9.37
C GLY A 87 39.15 -41.67 -9.71
N ILE A 88 39.57 -41.80 -10.98
CA ILE A 88 40.87 -41.32 -11.46
C ILE A 88 40.78 -40.59 -12.80
N GLU A 89 41.67 -39.61 -12.97
CA GLU A 89 41.94 -38.94 -14.23
C GLU A 89 43.16 -39.57 -14.93
N LEU A 90 42.97 -39.99 -16.18
CA LEU A 90 44.06 -40.39 -17.08
C LEU A 90 43.88 -39.63 -18.40
N ASP A 91 44.89 -38.84 -18.77
CA ASP A 91 44.93 -38.09 -20.04
C ASP A 91 43.67 -37.21 -20.26
N GLY A 92 43.26 -36.48 -19.21
CA GLY A 92 42.06 -35.64 -19.19
C GLY A 92 40.72 -36.39 -19.21
N THR A 93 40.72 -37.72 -19.29
CA THR A 93 39.52 -38.56 -19.27
C THR A 93 39.28 -39.10 -17.86
N ASN A 94 38.01 -39.19 -17.46
CA ASN A 94 37.59 -39.54 -16.11
C ASN A 94 37.09 -40.97 -16.02
N TYR A 95 37.59 -41.72 -15.04
CA TYR A 95 37.27 -43.13 -14.87
C TYR A 95 36.77 -43.42 -13.44
N LEU A 96 35.68 -44.19 -13.37
CA LEU A 96 35.12 -44.75 -12.15
C LEU A 96 35.74 -46.13 -11.92
N ILE A 97 36.18 -46.42 -10.69
CA ILE A 97 36.89 -47.66 -10.37
C ILE A 97 35.92 -48.71 -9.82
N PRO A 98 35.81 -49.90 -10.47
CA PRO A 98 35.10 -51.07 -9.95
C PRO A 98 35.82 -51.74 -8.79
N THR A 99 35.11 -52.56 -7.99
CA THR A 99 35.72 -53.21 -6.81
C THR A 99 36.77 -54.27 -7.15
N ASP A 100 36.75 -54.81 -8.38
CA ASP A 100 37.65 -55.84 -8.86
C ASP A 100 38.85 -55.35 -9.67
N ALA A 101 38.99 -54.04 -9.89
CA ALA A 101 40.15 -53.47 -10.59
C ALA A 101 41.45 -53.67 -9.79
N THR A 102 42.54 -53.95 -10.52
CA THR A 102 43.88 -54.25 -10.01
C THR A 102 44.90 -53.17 -10.37
N LEU A 103 44.80 -52.60 -11.58
CA LEU A 103 45.57 -51.47 -12.10
C LEU A 103 47.09 -51.55 -11.82
N GLU A 104 47.71 -52.65 -12.27
CA GLU A 104 49.16 -52.82 -12.23
C GLU A 104 49.90 -51.86 -13.18
N THR A 105 49.28 -51.43 -14.27
CA THR A 105 49.83 -50.48 -15.24
C THR A 105 48.88 -49.32 -15.54
N ASP A 106 49.43 -48.26 -16.14
CA ASP A 106 48.68 -47.14 -16.72
C ASP A 106 47.87 -47.50 -17.98
N GLY A 107 48.13 -48.66 -18.59
CA GLY A 107 47.29 -49.23 -19.65
C GLY A 107 46.01 -49.85 -19.13
N ASP A 108 46.10 -50.62 -18.04
CA ASP A 108 45.01 -51.40 -17.43
C ASP A 108 43.77 -50.56 -17.10
N VAL A 109 43.97 -49.25 -16.86
CA VAL A 109 42.90 -48.27 -16.65
C VAL A 109 41.84 -48.35 -17.75
N LEU A 110 42.23 -48.56 -19.01
CA LEU A 110 41.31 -48.60 -20.15
C LEU A 110 40.40 -49.85 -20.13
N ASP A 111 40.91 -50.98 -19.64
CA ASP A 111 40.25 -52.29 -19.71
C ASP A 111 39.57 -52.72 -18.42
N GLU A 112 40.06 -52.29 -17.26
CA GLU A 112 39.51 -52.63 -15.94
C GLU A 112 38.53 -51.58 -15.38
N THR A 113 38.57 -50.31 -15.84
CA THR A 113 37.73 -49.24 -15.27
C THR A 113 36.57 -48.81 -16.19
N ILE A 114 35.77 -47.84 -15.76
CA ILE A 114 34.59 -47.35 -16.48
C ILE A 114 34.73 -45.84 -16.76
N PRO A 115 34.88 -45.39 -18.02
CA PRO A 115 34.89 -43.95 -18.30
C PRO A 115 33.55 -43.30 -17.95
N VAL A 116 33.58 -42.09 -17.40
CA VAL A 116 32.38 -41.29 -17.02
C VAL A 116 31.50 -41.00 -18.25
N GLU A 117 32.10 -40.94 -19.43
CA GLU A 117 31.44 -40.83 -20.73
C GLU A 117 30.46 -41.99 -20.93
N ARG A 118 30.73 -43.18 -20.37
CA ARG A 118 29.79 -44.32 -20.41
C ARG A 118 28.56 -44.11 -19.54
N ALA A 119 28.65 -43.31 -18.48
CA ALA A 119 27.50 -42.85 -17.70
C ALA A 119 26.75 -41.73 -18.43
N LEU A 120 27.46 -40.82 -19.12
CA LEU A 120 26.83 -39.79 -19.99
C LEU A 120 25.97 -40.43 -21.10
N PHE A 121 26.50 -41.41 -21.83
CA PHE A 121 25.73 -42.19 -22.81
C PHE A 121 24.54 -42.98 -22.20
N ALA A 122 24.51 -43.18 -20.88
CA ALA A 122 23.41 -43.88 -20.21
C ALA A 122 22.28 -42.94 -19.75
N VAL A 123 22.58 -41.66 -19.46
CA VAL A 123 21.56 -40.62 -19.23
C VAL A 123 21.08 -39.95 -20.53
N GLU A 124 21.91 -39.91 -21.58
CA GLU A 124 21.62 -39.23 -22.86
C GLU A 124 20.21 -39.47 -23.44
N PRO A 125 19.60 -40.68 -23.37
CA PRO A 125 18.26 -40.88 -23.93
C PRO A 125 17.12 -40.10 -23.24
N ALA A 126 17.34 -39.52 -22.06
CA ALA A 126 16.29 -38.81 -21.31
C ALA A 126 15.96 -37.42 -21.89
N LYS A 127 14.69 -37.01 -21.71
CA LYS A 127 14.08 -35.87 -22.41
C LYS A 127 14.33 -34.50 -21.75
N GLN A 128 14.11 -34.39 -20.45
CA GLN A 128 14.09 -33.11 -19.71
C GLN A 128 15.33 -32.88 -18.83
N LEU A 129 15.82 -33.92 -18.14
CA LEU A 129 17.01 -33.85 -17.28
C LEU A 129 17.93 -35.06 -17.45
N ARG A 130 19.22 -34.78 -17.60
CA ARG A 130 20.31 -35.76 -17.64
C ARG A 130 21.33 -35.39 -16.56
N LEU A 131 21.23 -36.01 -15.38
CA LEU A 131 22.03 -35.63 -14.20
C LEU A 131 23.01 -36.75 -13.82
N ILE A 132 24.28 -36.40 -13.65
CA ILE A 132 25.28 -37.29 -13.05
C ILE A 132 25.84 -36.63 -11.80
N ILE A 133 25.94 -37.38 -10.71
CA ILE A 133 26.46 -36.96 -9.42
C ILE A 133 27.63 -37.89 -9.07
N LEU A 134 28.82 -37.32 -8.94
CA LEU A 134 30.07 -38.05 -8.68
C LEU A 134 30.60 -37.65 -7.31
N ASP A 135 30.24 -38.45 -6.30
CA ASP A 135 30.79 -38.44 -4.95
C ASP A 135 32.06 -39.31 -4.89
N ALA A 136 32.98 -39.02 -5.81
CA ALA A 136 34.19 -39.80 -6.02
C ALA A 136 35.38 -39.15 -5.33
N CYS A 137 36.10 -39.94 -4.53
CA CYS A 137 37.42 -39.58 -4.04
C CYS A 137 38.42 -39.63 -5.21
N ARG A 138 39.35 -38.66 -5.20
CA ARG A 138 40.06 -38.14 -6.39
C ARG A 138 41.58 -38.28 -6.35
N ASP A 139 42.12 -38.81 -5.25
CA ASP A 139 43.50 -39.28 -5.20
C ASP A 139 43.56 -40.71 -5.74
N ASN A 140 44.37 -40.96 -6.77
CA ASN A 140 44.51 -42.30 -7.34
C ASN A 140 45.08 -43.29 -6.30
N PRO A 141 44.32 -44.28 -5.82
CA PRO A 141 44.77 -45.18 -4.76
C PRO A 141 45.90 -46.12 -5.20
N PHE A 142 46.01 -46.38 -6.52
CA PHE A 142 47.04 -47.20 -7.13
C PHE A 142 48.31 -46.40 -7.49
N SER A 143 48.34 -45.08 -7.25
CA SER A 143 49.46 -44.19 -7.64
C SER A 143 50.85 -44.55 -7.07
N LYS A 144 50.92 -45.47 -6.10
CA LYS A 144 52.16 -45.99 -5.50
C LYS A 144 52.55 -47.39 -5.99
N THR A 145 51.64 -48.11 -6.65
CA THR A 145 51.80 -49.52 -7.06
C THR A 145 51.75 -49.69 -8.58
N MET A 146 50.97 -48.85 -9.26
CA MET A 146 50.84 -48.79 -10.72
C MET A 146 52.16 -48.41 -11.39
N LYS A 147 52.63 -49.26 -12.30
CA LYS A 147 53.79 -49.03 -13.17
C LYS A 147 53.37 -48.12 -14.32
N ARG A 148 54.05 -46.98 -14.51
CA ARG A 148 53.88 -46.16 -15.72
C ARG A 148 54.66 -46.79 -16.87
N THR A 149 53.95 -47.27 -17.88
CA THR A 149 54.49 -47.91 -19.08
C THR A 149 54.43 -46.98 -20.31
N LEU A 150 53.51 -46.01 -20.31
CA LEU A 150 53.31 -45.06 -21.40
C LEU A 150 53.79 -43.66 -20.98
N ALA A 151 55.04 -43.34 -21.33
CA ALA A 151 55.74 -42.11 -20.93
C ALA A 151 55.07 -40.77 -21.32
N SER A 152 54.00 -40.80 -22.12
CA SER A 152 53.23 -39.63 -22.55
C SER A 152 51.96 -39.35 -21.73
N ARG A 153 51.47 -40.30 -20.91
CA ARG A 153 50.16 -40.15 -20.24
C ARG A 153 50.28 -39.51 -18.85
N ALA A 154 49.67 -38.33 -18.70
CA ALA A 154 49.53 -37.70 -17.39
C ALA A 154 48.41 -38.39 -16.58
N ILE A 155 48.74 -38.74 -15.32
CA ILE A 155 47.76 -39.14 -14.31
C ILE A 155 47.54 -37.93 -13.40
N GLY A 156 46.31 -37.41 -13.38
CA GLY A 156 45.95 -36.22 -12.62
C GLY A 156 45.83 -36.47 -11.11
N ARG A 157 45.85 -35.38 -10.33
CA ARG A 157 45.20 -35.35 -9.01
C ARG A 157 43.81 -34.74 -9.21
N GLY A 158 42.77 -35.56 -9.15
CA GLY A 158 41.43 -35.12 -9.53
C GLY A 158 40.65 -36.12 -10.37
N LEU A 159 39.44 -35.70 -10.67
CA LEU A 159 38.79 -35.95 -11.95
C LEU A 159 38.84 -34.62 -12.75
N ALA A 160 39.09 -34.73 -14.05
CA ALA A 160 39.14 -33.63 -15.01
C ALA A 160 37.84 -32.82 -15.07
N LYS A 161 37.93 -31.62 -15.64
CA LYS A 161 36.77 -30.84 -16.08
C LYS A 161 36.08 -31.56 -17.25
N VAL A 162 34.79 -31.89 -17.10
CA VAL A 162 33.95 -32.44 -18.17
C VAL A 162 32.87 -31.43 -18.53
N GLU A 163 32.88 -30.92 -19.76
CA GLU A 163 31.79 -30.11 -20.29
C GLU A 163 30.91 -31.00 -21.18
N PRO A 164 29.68 -31.36 -20.74
CA PRO A 164 28.79 -32.14 -21.59
C PRO A 164 28.35 -31.31 -22.80
N THR A 165 28.49 -31.89 -23.99
CA THR A 165 28.10 -31.28 -25.26
C THR A 165 26.58 -31.33 -25.51
N SER A 166 25.85 -32.16 -24.76
CA SER A 166 24.39 -32.24 -24.81
C SER A 166 23.71 -31.13 -23.98
N PRO A 167 22.62 -30.53 -24.47
CA PRO A 167 21.76 -29.69 -23.64
C PRO A 167 21.11 -30.49 -22.51
N ASN A 168 20.55 -29.78 -21.51
CA ASN A 168 19.87 -30.36 -20.34
C ASN A 168 20.69 -31.42 -19.58
N THR A 169 22.02 -31.33 -19.70
CA THR A 169 22.98 -32.28 -19.13
C THR A 169 23.84 -31.58 -18.09
N MET A 170 23.91 -32.17 -16.91
CA MET A 170 24.56 -31.59 -15.74
C MET A 170 25.36 -32.65 -14.98
N ILE A 171 26.59 -32.30 -14.61
CA ILE A 171 27.52 -33.17 -13.89
C ILE A 171 27.94 -32.46 -12.61
N ALA A 172 27.50 -32.96 -11.46
CA ALA A 172 27.86 -32.45 -10.15
C ALA A 172 28.97 -33.33 -9.54
N PHE A 173 30.09 -32.72 -9.17
CA PHE A 173 31.20 -33.38 -8.48
C PHE A 173 31.27 -32.92 -7.02
N ALA A 174 31.58 -33.85 -6.11
CA ALA A 174 31.80 -33.54 -4.69
C ALA A 174 32.98 -32.57 -4.44
N ALA A 175 33.92 -32.46 -5.38
CA ALA A 175 35.03 -31.53 -5.35
C ALA A 175 35.40 -31.04 -6.77
N LYS A 176 35.83 -29.78 -6.88
CA LYS A 176 36.29 -29.16 -8.14
C LYS A 176 37.55 -29.84 -8.73
N ALA A 177 37.76 -29.62 -10.03
CA ALA A 177 38.98 -30.01 -10.75
C ALA A 177 40.26 -29.63 -9.95
N GLY A 178 41.22 -30.56 -9.86
CA GLY A 178 42.46 -30.37 -9.10
C GLY A 178 42.37 -30.50 -7.57
N SER A 179 41.19 -30.71 -7.00
CA SER A 179 40.99 -30.90 -5.55
C SER A 179 40.36 -32.25 -5.19
N THR A 180 40.50 -32.67 -3.94
CA THR A 180 39.95 -33.93 -3.41
C THR A 180 38.62 -33.75 -2.70
N ALA A 181 37.79 -34.79 -2.73
CA ALA A 181 36.67 -34.93 -1.81
C ALA A 181 37.15 -35.55 -0.48
N SER A 182 36.38 -35.38 0.58
CA SER A 182 36.62 -36.01 1.89
C SER A 182 35.47 -36.96 2.22
N ASP A 183 35.78 -38.20 2.58
CA ASP A 183 34.79 -39.14 3.13
C ASP A 183 34.17 -38.60 4.43
N GLY A 184 34.93 -37.80 5.19
CA GLY A 184 34.53 -37.19 6.47
C GLY A 184 34.53 -38.17 7.67
N ASP A 185 34.60 -37.61 8.89
CA ASP A 185 34.62 -38.37 10.15
C ASP A 185 33.23 -38.91 10.58
N SER A 186 32.28 -38.95 9.63
CA SER A 186 30.86 -39.25 9.83
C SER A 186 30.47 -40.57 9.13
N ARG A 187 29.28 -41.08 9.41
CA ARG A 187 28.72 -42.28 8.74
C ARG A 187 28.49 -42.10 7.23
N ASN A 188 28.32 -40.86 6.78
CA ASN A 188 28.05 -40.47 5.40
C ASN A 188 29.00 -39.35 4.99
N SER A 189 29.26 -39.20 3.69
CA SER A 189 30.05 -38.08 3.16
C SER A 189 29.37 -36.73 3.44
N PRO A 190 30.13 -35.62 3.57
CA PRO A 190 29.56 -34.28 3.66
C PRO A 190 28.69 -33.93 2.44
N PHE A 191 29.07 -34.41 1.26
CA PHE A 191 28.35 -34.17 0.01
C PHE A 191 27.04 -34.97 -0.03
N ALA A 192 27.07 -36.28 0.20
CA ALA A 192 25.86 -37.11 0.32
C ALA A 192 24.87 -36.58 1.36
N THR A 193 25.38 -36.11 2.51
CA THR A 193 24.57 -35.48 3.57
C THR A 193 23.87 -34.20 3.08
N ALA A 194 24.61 -33.27 2.46
CA ALA A 194 24.03 -32.04 1.93
C ALA A 194 23.10 -32.28 0.72
N LEU A 195 23.43 -33.27 -0.13
CA LEU A 195 22.60 -33.67 -1.27
C LEU A 195 21.20 -34.09 -0.82
N VAL A 196 21.08 -34.96 0.20
CA VAL A 196 19.76 -35.44 0.65
C VAL A 196 18.97 -34.42 1.46
N GLU A 197 19.62 -33.38 1.99
CA GLU A 197 18.95 -32.24 2.61
C GLU A 197 18.36 -31.29 1.56
N HIS A 198 19.05 -30.99 0.46
CA HIS A 198 18.62 -29.97 -0.50
C HIS A 198 17.89 -30.48 -1.75
N LEU A 199 18.29 -31.63 -2.31
CA LEU A 199 17.66 -32.15 -3.53
C LEU A 199 16.16 -32.49 -3.44
N PRO A 200 15.61 -33.04 -2.33
CA PRO A 200 14.18 -33.37 -2.28
C PRO A 200 13.27 -32.18 -1.96
N LYS A 201 13.80 -30.95 -1.85
CA LYS A 201 13.00 -29.76 -1.51
C LYS A 201 12.02 -29.39 -2.64
N PRO A 202 10.69 -29.45 -2.43
CA PRO A 202 9.73 -29.34 -3.53
C PRO A 202 9.74 -27.97 -4.22
N GLY A 203 9.96 -27.96 -5.54
CA GLY A 203 10.05 -26.75 -6.36
C GLY A 203 11.40 -26.02 -6.29
N LEU A 204 12.42 -26.59 -5.64
CA LEU A 204 13.75 -26.02 -5.66
C LEU A 204 14.47 -26.44 -6.95
N ASP A 205 14.71 -25.48 -7.84
CA ASP A 205 15.55 -25.66 -9.03
C ASP A 205 16.93 -26.24 -8.69
N LEU A 206 17.38 -27.19 -9.50
CA LEU A 206 18.61 -27.93 -9.23
C LEU A 206 19.87 -27.05 -9.16
N ARG A 207 19.96 -25.94 -9.92
CA ARG A 207 21.13 -25.04 -9.84
C ARG A 207 21.18 -24.34 -8.49
N LYS A 208 20.01 -23.95 -7.96
CA LYS A 208 19.85 -23.40 -6.60
C LYS A 208 20.15 -24.47 -5.54
N ALA A 209 19.64 -25.70 -5.72
CA ALA A 209 19.91 -26.83 -4.83
C ALA A 209 21.42 -27.15 -4.73
N PHE A 210 22.12 -27.30 -5.86
CA PHE A 210 23.57 -27.54 -5.85
C PHE A 210 24.38 -26.34 -5.32
N GLY A 211 23.86 -25.11 -5.44
CA GLY A 211 24.41 -23.94 -4.74
C GLY A 211 24.42 -24.13 -3.22
N PHE A 212 23.29 -24.50 -2.62
CA PHE A 212 23.23 -24.79 -1.18
C PHE A 212 24.08 -26.01 -0.78
N VAL A 213 24.12 -27.07 -1.60
CA VAL A 213 24.99 -28.24 -1.37
C VAL A 213 26.47 -27.83 -1.31
N ARG A 214 26.93 -26.97 -2.24
CA ARG A 214 28.29 -26.43 -2.21
C ARG A 214 28.55 -25.66 -0.92
N ASP A 215 27.64 -24.77 -0.54
CA ASP A 215 27.83 -23.86 0.59
C ASP A 215 27.84 -24.61 1.94
N ASP A 216 27.01 -25.64 2.10
CA ASP A 216 27.04 -26.52 3.28
C ASP A 216 28.29 -27.42 3.32
N VAL A 217 28.78 -27.94 2.19
CA VAL A 217 30.02 -28.74 2.15
C VAL A 217 31.26 -27.88 2.41
N LEU A 218 31.30 -26.65 1.89
CA LEU A 218 32.34 -25.68 2.23
C LEU A 218 32.36 -25.42 3.75
N LYS A 219 31.18 -25.19 4.33
CA LYS A 219 31.04 -24.98 5.78
C LYS A 219 31.45 -26.21 6.60
N ALA A 220 30.98 -27.41 6.23
CA ALA A 220 31.24 -28.65 6.94
C ALA A 220 32.70 -29.11 6.88
N THR A 221 33.40 -28.85 5.76
CA THR A 221 34.81 -29.26 5.57
C THR A 221 35.83 -28.18 5.97
N GLY A 222 35.38 -27.03 6.47
CA GLY A 222 36.26 -25.90 6.80
C GLY A 222 36.94 -25.31 5.55
N TYR A 223 36.17 -25.15 4.47
CA TYR A 223 36.57 -24.64 3.15
C TYR A 223 37.65 -25.48 2.43
N LYS A 224 37.85 -26.74 2.83
CA LYS A 224 38.81 -27.66 2.19
C LYS A 224 38.24 -28.31 0.92
N GLN A 225 36.93 -28.58 0.88
CA GLN A 225 36.24 -29.22 -0.23
C GLN A 225 35.20 -28.27 -0.82
N GLU A 226 35.25 -28.07 -2.14
CA GLU A 226 34.33 -27.21 -2.88
C GLU A 226 33.64 -28.03 -3.98
N PRO A 227 32.37 -28.45 -3.80
CA PRO A 227 31.59 -29.08 -4.85
C PRO A 227 31.44 -28.19 -6.08
N TYR A 228 31.44 -28.79 -7.26
CA TYR A 228 31.39 -28.06 -8.52
C TYR A 228 30.46 -28.73 -9.52
N VAL A 229 29.76 -27.90 -10.32
CA VAL A 229 28.78 -28.37 -11.32
C VAL A 229 29.23 -27.90 -12.70
N TYR A 230 29.21 -28.82 -13.66
CA TYR A 230 29.47 -28.54 -15.08
C TYR A 230 28.25 -28.90 -15.93
N GLY A 231 28.19 -28.34 -17.14
CA GLY A 231 27.06 -28.48 -18.06
C GLY A 231 26.04 -27.35 -17.94
N SER A 232 24.89 -27.53 -18.59
CA SER A 232 23.87 -26.49 -18.70
C SER A 232 22.46 -27.08 -18.75
N LEU A 233 21.55 -26.43 -18.02
CA LEU A 233 20.10 -26.65 -18.10
C LEU A 233 19.45 -25.48 -18.83
N GLY A 234 18.26 -25.71 -19.41
CA GLY A 234 17.43 -24.68 -20.04
C GLY A 234 17.05 -23.50 -19.14
N GLY A 235 16.36 -22.52 -19.71
CA GLY A 235 15.97 -21.29 -19.00
C GLY A 235 14.99 -21.52 -17.85
N ASP A 236 14.15 -22.54 -17.95
CA ASP A 236 13.12 -22.91 -16.96
C ASP A 236 13.73 -23.44 -15.65
N ASP A 237 13.02 -23.29 -14.53
CA ASP A 237 13.39 -23.92 -13.26
C ASP A 237 13.16 -25.44 -13.35
N VAL A 238 14.19 -26.25 -13.09
CA VAL A 238 14.13 -27.72 -13.16
C VAL A 238 14.30 -28.30 -11.75
N PRO A 239 13.19 -28.54 -11.00
CA PRO A 239 13.25 -29.12 -9.67
C PRO A 239 13.24 -30.66 -9.72
N LEU A 240 13.97 -31.32 -8.82
CA LEU A 240 13.97 -32.79 -8.70
C LEU A 240 12.63 -33.34 -8.19
N VAL A 241 12.03 -32.62 -7.24
CA VAL A 241 10.69 -32.83 -6.73
C VAL A 241 9.84 -31.66 -7.21
N VAL A 242 8.92 -31.94 -8.14
CA VAL A 242 7.90 -30.96 -8.53
C VAL A 242 7.17 -30.49 -7.27
N ARG A 243 7.14 -29.18 -7.01
CA ARG A 243 6.30 -28.64 -5.94
C ARG A 243 4.88 -29.08 -6.24
N PRO A 244 4.19 -29.82 -5.34
CA PRO A 244 2.79 -30.18 -5.55
C PRO A 244 2.05 -28.91 -5.96
N ALA A 245 1.42 -28.94 -7.13
CA ALA A 245 0.71 -27.78 -7.64
C ALA A 245 -0.25 -27.35 -6.54
N ALA A 246 0.00 -26.17 -5.96
CA ALA A 246 -0.80 -25.70 -4.83
C ALA A 246 -2.24 -25.66 -5.32
N THR A 247 -3.09 -26.52 -4.76
CA THR A 247 -4.50 -26.60 -5.12
C THR A 247 -5.07 -25.21 -4.94
N GLY A 248 -5.31 -24.54 -6.08
CA GLY A 248 -5.54 -23.09 -6.15
C GLY A 248 -6.57 -22.71 -5.09
N PRO A 249 -6.20 -21.77 -4.20
CA PRO A 249 -6.47 -21.83 -2.76
C PRO A 249 -7.84 -22.43 -2.49
N GLN A 250 -7.87 -23.66 -1.95
CA GLN A 250 -9.13 -24.38 -1.67
C GLN A 250 -10.11 -23.40 -1.06
N ALA A 251 -11.15 -23.05 -1.83
CA ALA A 251 -11.98 -21.90 -1.52
C ALA A 251 -12.58 -22.13 -0.13
N ASN A 252 -12.08 -21.39 0.87
CA ASN A 252 -12.57 -21.50 2.23
C ASN A 252 -14.09 -21.26 2.13
N PRO A 253 -14.95 -22.18 2.60
CA PRO A 253 -16.39 -21.97 2.50
C PRO A 253 -16.83 -20.62 3.10
N GLN A 254 -16.10 -20.15 4.11
CA GLN A 254 -16.30 -18.85 4.75
C GLN A 254 -15.81 -17.65 3.91
N GLU A 255 -14.95 -17.84 2.91
CA GLU A 255 -14.48 -16.76 2.03
C GLU A 255 -15.54 -16.32 1.02
N ALA A 256 -16.32 -17.26 0.47
CA ALA A 256 -17.46 -16.93 -0.37
C ALA A 256 -18.50 -16.17 0.46
N ILE A 257 -18.91 -16.75 1.60
CA ILE A 257 -19.84 -16.13 2.54
C ILE A 257 -19.36 -14.73 2.99
N ARG A 258 -18.05 -14.56 3.25
CA ARG A 258 -17.48 -13.24 3.61
C ARG A 258 -17.58 -12.23 2.46
N ARG A 259 -17.25 -12.61 1.22
CA ARG A 259 -17.36 -11.71 0.06
C ARG A 259 -18.81 -11.29 -0.19
N ASP A 260 -19.75 -12.23 -0.09
CA ASP A 260 -21.17 -11.94 -0.30
C ASP A 260 -21.76 -11.10 0.85
N TYR A 261 -21.28 -11.30 2.08
CA TYR A 261 -21.59 -10.44 3.23
C TYR A 261 -20.99 -9.04 3.09
N GLU A 262 -19.78 -8.91 2.52
CA GLU A 262 -19.14 -7.63 2.20
C GLU A 262 -19.86 -6.88 1.06
N LEU A 263 -20.46 -7.59 0.10
CA LEU A 263 -21.35 -7.01 -0.90
C LEU A 263 -22.66 -6.51 -0.27
N ALA A 264 -23.26 -7.28 0.64
CA ALA A 264 -24.44 -6.86 1.39
C ALA A 264 -24.16 -5.63 2.30
N LEU A 265 -22.97 -5.56 2.91
CA LEU A 265 -22.47 -4.36 3.62
C LEU A 265 -22.38 -3.13 2.70
N GLN A 266 -21.93 -3.30 1.44
CA GLN A 266 -21.81 -2.19 0.48
C GLN A 266 -23.16 -1.71 -0.05
N LEU A 267 -24.13 -2.62 -0.23
CA LEU A 267 -25.50 -2.27 -0.61
C LEU A 267 -26.23 -1.57 0.55
N ALA A 268 -26.06 -2.07 1.77
CA ALA A 268 -26.69 -1.58 3.01
C ALA A 268 -28.24 -1.48 2.98
N THR A 269 -28.90 -2.05 1.98
CA THR A 269 -30.37 -2.10 1.85
C THR A 269 -30.96 -3.34 2.51
N ARG A 270 -32.23 -3.24 2.90
CA ARG A 270 -33.04 -4.37 3.37
C ARG A 270 -32.96 -5.57 2.42
N ASP A 271 -33.25 -5.35 1.15
CA ASP A 271 -33.28 -6.39 0.10
C ASP A 271 -31.92 -7.10 -0.04
N GLY A 272 -30.81 -6.37 0.10
CA GLY A 272 -29.46 -6.94 0.05
C GLY A 272 -29.18 -7.90 1.21
N TRP A 273 -29.69 -7.60 2.41
CA TRP A 273 -29.59 -8.49 3.56
C TRP A 273 -30.57 -9.67 3.51
N GLU A 274 -31.80 -9.46 3.03
CA GLU A 274 -32.76 -10.55 2.84
C GLU A 274 -32.27 -11.53 1.76
N ALA A 275 -31.67 -11.04 0.66
CA ALA A 275 -31.02 -11.88 -0.35
C ALA A 275 -29.80 -12.64 0.20
N PHE A 276 -28.95 -11.99 1.00
CA PHE A 276 -27.84 -12.66 1.68
C PHE A 276 -28.32 -13.79 2.60
N LEU A 277 -29.40 -13.57 3.37
CA LEU A 277 -29.97 -14.58 4.27
C LEU A 277 -30.73 -15.69 3.55
N ALA A 278 -31.31 -15.43 2.38
CA ALA A 278 -31.90 -16.47 1.54
C ALA A 278 -30.83 -17.47 1.02
N GLN A 279 -29.62 -16.97 0.72
CA GLN A 279 -28.48 -17.78 0.32
C GLN A 279 -27.76 -18.42 1.53
N TYR A 280 -27.69 -17.72 2.66
CA TYR A 280 -26.97 -18.12 3.86
C TYR A 280 -27.84 -17.93 5.12
N PRO A 281 -28.77 -18.87 5.42
CA PRO A 281 -29.75 -18.72 6.49
C PRO A 281 -29.14 -18.78 7.89
N ASP A 282 -28.02 -19.48 8.08
CA ASP A 282 -27.43 -19.80 9.38
C ASP A 282 -25.90 -19.59 9.44
N GLY A 283 -25.38 -19.54 10.67
CA GLY A 283 -23.96 -19.32 10.95
C GLY A 283 -23.61 -17.87 11.30
N PHE A 284 -22.31 -17.59 11.42
CA PHE A 284 -21.79 -16.32 11.95
C PHE A 284 -22.26 -15.09 11.14
N TYR A 285 -22.03 -15.08 9.83
CA TYR A 285 -22.42 -13.95 8.98
C TYR A 285 -23.94 -13.81 8.86
N ALA A 286 -24.70 -14.89 8.93
CA ALA A 286 -26.16 -14.84 8.97
C ALA A 286 -26.67 -14.13 10.24
N ASN A 287 -26.05 -14.41 11.40
CA ASN A 287 -26.39 -13.72 12.64
C ASN A 287 -26.03 -12.21 12.59
N LEU A 288 -24.93 -11.84 11.93
CA LEU A 288 -24.60 -10.43 11.69
C LEU A 288 -25.60 -9.76 10.74
N ALA A 289 -25.98 -10.40 9.63
CA ALA A 289 -26.95 -9.88 8.66
C ALA A 289 -28.35 -9.70 9.27
N LYS A 290 -28.81 -10.65 10.10
CA LYS A 290 -30.03 -10.51 10.93
C LYS A 290 -29.95 -9.28 11.85
N GLY A 291 -28.76 -8.99 12.40
CA GLY A 291 -28.49 -7.76 13.17
C GLY A 291 -28.62 -6.47 12.34
N GLN A 292 -28.13 -6.46 11.10
CA GLN A 292 -28.24 -5.30 10.20
C GLN A 292 -29.69 -5.04 9.77
N LEU A 293 -30.47 -6.09 9.47
CA LEU A 293 -31.91 -5.96 9.20
C LEU A 293 -32.68 -5.36 10.38
N ASN A 294 -32.41 -5.83 11.60
CA ASN A 294 -33.03 -5.28 12.80
C ASN A 294 -32.69 -3.79 12.99
N LYS A 295 -31.47 -3.38 12.64
CA LYS A 295 -31.05 -1.96 12.66
C LYS A 295 -31.83 -1.15 11.61
N ILE A 296 -31.89 -1.60 10.37
CA ILE A 296 -32.62 -0.91 9.28
C ILE A 296 -34.11 -0.79 9.63
N GLY A 297 -34.75 -1.88 10.08
CA GLY A 297 -36.15 -1.86 10.49
C GLY A 297 -36.44 -0.90 11.67
N ALA A 298 -35.50 -0.74 12.60
CA ALA A 298 -35.59 0.25 13.66
C ALA A 298 -35.45 1.69 13.14
N GLU A 299 -34.54 1.94 12.19
CA GLU A 299 -34.35 3.24 11.53
C GLU A 299 -35.56 3.61 10.63
N GLU A 300 -36.12 2.66 9.88
CA GLU A 300 -37.37 2.78 9.12
C GLU A 300 -38.57 3.10 10.02
N THR A 301 -38.73 2.35 11.12
CA THR A 301 -39.80 2.56 12.11
C THR A 301 -39.70 3.95 12.74
N ARG A 302 -38.49 4.38 13.10
CA ARG A 302 -38.21 5.72 13.63
C ARG A 302 -38.51 6.80 12.60
N ALA A 303 -38.06 6.64 11.35
CA ALA A 303 -38.32 7.60 10.27
C ALA A 303 -39.82 7.73 9.99
N SER A 304 -40.57 6.62 9.99
CA SER A 304 -42.04 6.62 9.87
C SER A 304 -42.71 7.33 11.04
N ALA A 305 -42.24 7.13 12.26
CA ALA A 305 -42.74 7.83 13.45
C ALA A 305 -42.45 9.34 13.40
N GLU A 306 -41.24 9.74 13.02
CA GLU A 306 -40.87 11.15 12.85
C GLU A 306 -41.66 11.83 11.71
N GLN A 307 -41.92 11.13 10.60
CA GLN A 307 -42.79 11.63 9.52
C GLN A 307 -44.24 11.80 9.98
N LYS A 308 -44.80 10.80 10.70
CA LYS A 308 -46.16 10.88 11.27
C LYS A 308 -46.28 12.02 12.29
N ALA A 309 -45.27 12.23 13.13
CA ALA A 309 -45.22 13.36 14.06
C ALA A 309 -45.21 14.71 13.32
N LYS A 310 -44.35 14.86 12.30
CA LYS A 310 -44.29 16.07 11.45
C LYS A 310 -45.61 16.34 10.72
N ALA A 311 -46.26 15.29 10.19
CA ALA A 311 -47.58 15.41 9.55
C ALA A 311 -48.67 15.84 10.56
N ALA A 312 -48.68 15.27 11.76
CA ALA A 312 -49.61 15.67 12.82
C ALA A 312 -49.37 17.11 13.32
N GLU A 313 -48.12 17.56 13.38
CA GLU A 313 -47.75 18.94 13.72
C GLU A 313 -48.12 19.93 12.62
N GLN A 314 -47.90 19.58 11.35
CA GLN A 314 -48.38 20.35 10.19
C GLN A 314 -49.91 20.46 10.18
N GLU A 315 -50.62 19.36 10.45
CA GLU A 315 -52.09 19.36 10.54
C GLU A 315 -52.59 20.23 11.70
N LYS A 316 -51.99 20.09 12.88
CA LYS A 316 -52.28 20.97 14.04
C LYS A 316 -52.03 22.44 13.70
N THR A 317 -50.95 22.75 12.99
CA THR A 317 -50.61 24.12 12.57
C THR A 317 -51.62 24.64 11.55
N ARG A 318 -52.04 23.82 10.58
CA ARG A 318 -53.11 24.14 9.62
C ARG A 318 -54.43 24.46 10.32
N LEU A 319 -54.84 23.63 11.28
CA LEU A 319 -56.07 23.82 12.06
C LEU A 319 -56.00 25.07 12.96
N VAL A 320 -54.83 25.44 13.47
CA VAL A 320 -54.64 26.70 14.19
C VAL A 320 -54.72 27.91 13.25
N ALA A 321 -54.10 27.83 12.06
CA ALA A 321 -54.17 28.88 11.04
C ALA A 321 -55.59 29.08 10.51
N GLU A 322 -56.34 28.00 10.25
CA GLU A 322 -57.74 28.04 9.83
C GLU A 322 -58.64 28.68 10.91
N ARG A 323 -58.42 28.35 12.19
CA ARG A 323 -59.12 29.00 13.32
C ARG A 323 -58.77 30.48 13.44
N ALA A 324 -57.52 30.87 13.21
CA ALA A 324 -57.10 32.26 13.19
C ALA A 324 -57.77 33.03 12.04
N GLN A 325 -57.79 32.47 10.82
CA GLN A 325 -58.48 33.06 9.67
C GLN A 325 -59.99 33.17 9.88
N LYS A 326 -60.63 32.17 10.49
CA LYS A 326 -62.07 32.25 10.86
C LYS A 326 -62.33 33.35 11.88
N ALA A 327 -61.52 33.45 12.94
CA ALA A 327 -61.63 34.53 13.92
C ALA A 327 -61.34 35.92 13.32
N GLU A 328 -60.48 36.02 12.30
CA GLU A 328 -60.24 37.25 11.55
C GLU A 328 -61.42 37.62 10.63
N GLN A 329 -61.99 36.64 9.92
CA GLN A 329 -63.21 36.82 9.12
C GLN A 329 -64.42 37.22 9.98
N GLU A 330 -64.59 36.61 11.16
CA GLU A 330 -65.62 36.99 12.13
C GLU A 330 -65.43 38.42 12.65
N LYS A 331 -64.19 38.83 12.96
CA LYS A 331 -63.86 40.22 13.31
C LYS A 331 -64.11 41.19 12.17
N ALA A 332 -63.74 40.85 10.94
CA ALA A 332 -63.98 41.67 9.76
C ALA A 332 -65.48 41.82 9.47
N ALA A 333 -66.26 40.75 9.61
CA ALA A 333 -67.72 40.77 9.47
C ALA A 333 -68.40 41.58 10.60
N ALA A 334 -67.90 41.50 11.83
CA ALA A 334 -68.38 42.33 12.94
C ALA A 334 -68.04 43.82 12.73
N ALA A 335 -66.81 44.13 12.27
CA ALA A 335 -66.40 45.49 11.94
C ALA A 335 -67.20 46.08 10.76
N ALA A 336 -67.51 45.28 9.74
CA ALA A 336 -68.36 45.69 8.63
C ALA A 336 -69.79 46.00 9.08
N LYS A 337 -70.37 45.17 9.96
CA LYS A 337 -71.69 45.45 10.58
C LYS A 337 -71.67 46.74 11.42
N ALA A 338 -70.67 46.91 12.28
CA ALA A 338 -70.52 48.10 13.10
C ALA A 338 -70.31 49.38 12.25
N ALA A 339 -69.60 49.28 11.12
CA ALA A 339 -69.43 50.39 10.18
C ALA A 339 -70.75 50.73 9.46
N GLU A 340 -71.56 49.74 9.08
CA GLU A 340 -72.89 49.94 8.50
C GLU A 340 -73.86 50.57 9.53
N GLU A 341 -73.88 50.06 10.76
CA GLU A 341 -74.67 50.63 11.86
C GLU A 341 -74.24 52.07 12.19
N ALA A 342 -72.94 52.36 12.18
CA ALA A 342 -72.40 53.70 12.35
C ALA A 342 -72.77 54.64 11.18
N ARG A 343 -72.79 54.13 9.94
CA ARG A 343 -73.28 54.88 8.76
C ARG A 343 -74.75 55.25 8.90
N ILE A 344 -75.59 54.28 9.27
CA ILE A 344 -77.03 54.48 9.51
C ILE A 344 -77.26 55.46 10.67
N ALA A 345 -76.44 55.40 11.72
CA ALA A 345 -76.49 56.35 12.84
C ALA A 345 -76.08 57.77 12.42
N ALA A 346 -75.01 57.91 11.65
CA ALA A 346 -74.54 59.20 11.13
C ALA A 346 -75.55 59.83 10.14
N GLU A 347 -76.20 59.03 9.31
CA GLU A 347 -77.26 59.49 8.41
C GLU A 347 -78.51 59.94 9.18
N LYS A 348 -78.93 59.20 10.21
CA LYS A 348 -79.99 59.64 11.13
C LYS A 348 -79.62 60.93 11.88
N GLN A 349 -78.38 61.06 12.34
CA GLN A 349 -77.90 62.30 12.99
C GLN A 349 -77.94 63.48 12.01
N LYS A 350 -77.52 63.28 10.76
CA LYS A 350 -77.61 64.30 9.71
C LYS A 350 -79.06 64.70 9.42
N GLN A 351 -80.00 63.75 9.39
CA GLN A 351 -81.44 64.04 9.27
C GLN A 351 -81.96 64.83 10.47
N ILE A 352 -81.53 64.51 11.71
CA ILE A 352 -81.88 65.26 12.93
C ILE A 352 -81.33 66.69 12.87
N GLU A 353 -80.11 66.89 12.38
CA GLU A 353 -79.50 68.21 12.22
C GLU A 353 -80.14 69.02 11.09
N GLN A 354 -80.51 68.40 9.98
CA GLN A 354 -81.31 69.04 8.92
C GLN A 354 -82.69 69.45 9.44
N ALA A 355 -83.39 68.58 10.18
CA ALA A 355 -84.68 68.91 10.80
C ALA A 355 -84.56 70.05 11.83
N LYS A 356 -83.47 70.11 12.60
CA LYS A 356 -83.15 71.25 13.48
C LYS A 356 -82.85 72.53 12.71
N ALA A 357 -82.12 72.46 11.60
CA ALA A 357 -81.82 73.60 10.75
C ALA A 357 -83.09 74.15 10.09
N GLU A 358 -83.97 73.28 9.57
CA GLU A 358 -85.29 73.67 9.07
C GLU A 358 -86.17 74.29 10.16
N ALA A 359 -86.19 73.70 11.36
CA ALA A 359 -86.94 74.26 12.49
C ALA A 359 -86.40 75.64 12.91
N ALA A 360 -85.08 75.81 12.93
CA ALA A 360 -84.43 77.10 13.19
C ALA A 360 -84.70 78.12 12.07
N GLU A 361 -84.75 77.71 10.80
CA GLU A 361 -85.12 78.60 9.68
C GLU A 361 -86.60 78.99 9.73
N ARG A 362 -87.50 78.06 10.08
CA ARG A 362 -88.92 78.35 10.35
C ARG A 362 -89.07 79.33 11.51
N GLN A 363 -88.31 79.15 12.61
CA GLN A 363 -88.26 80.11 13.71
C GLN A 363 -87.67 81.46 13.28
N ARG A 364 -86.63 81.49 12.44
CA ARG A 364 -86.04 82.73 11.93
C ARG A 364 -87.02 83.49 11.04
N LYS A 365 -87.74 82.81 10.13
CA LYS A 365 -88.81 83.40 9.31
C LYS A 365 -89.99 83.89 10.15
N ALA A 366 -90.36 83.16 11.21
CA ALA A 366 -91.37 83.61 12.16
C ALA A 366 -90.90 84.83 12.97
N ALA A 367 -89.63 84.89 13.36
CA ALA A 367 -89.01 86.03 14.05
C ALA A 367 -88.83 87.24 13.12
N GLU A 368 -88.50 87.03 11.84
CA GLU A 368 -88.46 88.05 10.79
C GLU A 368 -89.86 88.62 10.54
N ALA A 369 -90.89 87.77 10.46
CA ALA A 369 -92.29 88.21 10.35
C ALA A 369 -92.77 88.97 11.61
N ALA A 370 -92.40 88.50 12.81
CA ALA A 370 -92.68 89.19 14.07
C ALA A 370 -91.91 90.51 14.18
N ALA A 371 -90.67 90.58 13.70
CA ALA A 371 -89.87 91.80 13.65
C ALA A 371 -90.38 92.79 12.60
N ALA A 372 -90.86 92.32 11.44
CA ALA A 372 -91.53 93.16 10.46
C ALA A 372 -92.85 93.74 11.01
N LYS A 373 -93.62 92.92 11.75
CA LYS A 373 -94.81 93.39 12.48
C LYS A 373 -94.43 94.42 13.55
N ALA A 374 -93.41 94.14 14.37
CA ALA A 374 -92.91 95.06 15.39
C ALA A 374 -92.26 96.33 14.79
N LEU A 375 -91.76 96.27 13.55
CA LEU A 375 -91.27 97.44 12.81
C LEU A 375 -92.44 98.28 12.28
N ALA A 376 -93.52 97.67 11.79
CA ALA A 376 -94.75 98.38 11.44
C ALA A 376 -95.40 99.03 12.68
N GLU A 377 -95.44 98.32 13.81
CA GLU A 377 -95.87 98.84 15.12
C GLU A 377 -94.93 99.96 15.60
N LYS A 378 -93.60 99.86 15.40
CA LYS A 378 -92.66 100.95 15.68
C LYS A 378 -92.78 102.13 14.74
N GLN A 379 -93.05 101.95 13.45
CA GLN A 379 -93.26 103.04 12.50
C GLN A 379 -94.57 103.78 12.79
N ALA A 380 -95.62 103.07 13.22
CA ALA A 380 -96.80 103.69 13.80
C ALA A 380 -96.47 104.47 15.09
N ALA A 381 -95.63 103.90 15.97
CA ALA A 381 -95.22 104.56 17.21
C ALA A 381 -94.25 105.75 17.03
N GLU A 382 -93.39 105.76 16.01
CA GLU A 382 -92.55 106.92 15.66
C GLU A 382 -93.38 108.03 15.02
N LYS A 383 -94.33 107.67 14.15
CA LYS A 383 -95.30 108.63 13.61
C LYS A 383 -96.13 109.28 14.71
N ALA A 384 -96.43 108.56 15.80
CA ALA A 384 -97.07 109.11 17.00
C ALA A 384 -96.11 109.87 17.93
N LYS A 385 -94.82 109.48 18.02
CA LYS A 385 -93.83 110.16 18.87
C LYS A 385 -93.31 111.48 18.29
N ALA A 386 -93.37 111.66 16.97
CA ALA A 386 -93.12 112.95 16.33
C ALA A 386 -94.07 114.06 16.81
N GLU A 387 -95.25 113.69 17.35
CA GLU A 387 -96.30 114.61 17.80
C GLU A 387 -96.31 114.83 19.33
N LEU A 388 -95.55 114.05 20.11
CA LEU A 388 -95.69 114.01 21.58
C LEU A 388 -94.35 113.98 22.38
N ALA A 389 -93.30 114.64 21.89
CA ALA A 389 -92.01 114.74 22.61
C ALA A 389 -91.43 116.17 22.72
N ALA A 390 -92.19 117.21 22.41
CA ALA A 390 -91.83 118.61 22.71
C ALA A 390 -92.00 118.97 24.21
N LYS A 391 -91.79 118.00 25.11
CA LYS A 391 -92.01 118.11 26.55
C LYS A 391 -90.99 117.28 27.34
N GLN A 392 -90.40 117.95 28.34
CA GLN A 392 -89.76 117.42 29.54
C GLN A 392 -88.39 116.73 29.37
N ALA A 393 -87.40 117.29 30.06
CA ALA A 393 -86.10 116.71 30.35
C ALA A 393 -85.87 116.77 31.88
N ALA A 394 -85.27 115.72 32.47
CA ALA A 394 -84.65 115.73 33.79
C ALA A 394 -83.88 114.41 34.06
N GLU A 395 -82.76 114.50 34.78
CA GLU A 395 -82.05 113.43 35.55
C GLU A 395 -81.49 112.21 34.78
N LYS A 396 -80.23 111.75 34.94
CA LYS A 396 -79.41 111.34 36.11
C LYS A 396 -79.85 109.99 36.73
N ALA A 397 -78.96 109.06 37.14
CA ALA A 397 -77.53 108.82 36.88
C ALA A 397 -77.13 107.40 37.37
N GLU A 398 -75.96 106.87 36.95
CA GLU A 398 -75.23 105.73 37.56
C GLU A 398 -75.93 104.34 37.54
N GLN A 399 -75.30 103.16 37.77
CA GLN A 399 -73.90 102.71 37.99
C GLN A 399 -73.77 101.30 37.32
N ALA A 400 -72.76 101.00 36.51
CA ALA A 400 -71.46 100.38 36.85
C ALA A 400 -71.48 98.91 37.36
N ALA A 401 -71.03 97.95 36.52
CA ALA A 401 -70.44 96.67 36.93
C ALA A 401 -69.62 96.04 35.76
N LYS A 402 -68.36 95.64 36.02
CA LYS A 402 -67.51 94.83 35.11
C LYS A 402 -66.51 93.97 35.94
N PRO A 403 -65.87 92.94 35.36
CA PRO A 403 -65.58 91.70 36.10
C PRO A 403 -64.23 91.67 36.81
N ALA A 404 -64.11 90.73 37.74
CA ALA A 404 -62.85 90.29 38.36
C ALA A 404 -62.43 88.91 37.84
N ALA A 405 -61.13 88.64 37.87
CA ALA A 405 -60.55 87.33 37.64
C ALA A 405 -59.23 87.18 38.42
N ASP A 406 -58.84 85.92 38.65
CA ASP A 406 -57.49 85.40 38.90
C ASP A 406 -57.03 85.13 40.36
N ARG A 407 -56.57 83.86 40.57
CA ARG A 407 -55.78 83.28 41.69
C ARG A 407 -56.38 83.31 43.13
N GLN A 408 -55.93 82.49 44.11
CA GLN A 408 -54.64 81.80 44.29
C GLN A 408 -54.72 80.43 45.07
N MET A 409 -53.54 79.84 45.34
CA MET A 409 -53.20 78.54 46.02
C MET A 409 -53.26 78.64 47.59
N PRO A 410 -52.87 77.67 48.50
CA PRO A 410 -51.98 76.48 48.34
C PRO A 410 -52.18 75.20 49.23
N GLU A 411 -51.27 74.21 49.08
CA GLU A 411 -50.62 73.28 50.09
C GLU A 411 -51.44 72.39 51.08
N ALA A 412 -50.98 71.22 51.60
CA ALA A 412 -49.80 70.35 51.37
C ALA A 412 -49.96 68.91 51.99
N ASP A 413 -48.92 68.06 51.77
CA ASP A 413 -48.36 66.98 52.64
C ASP A 413 -48.69 65.45 52.50
N GLN A 414 -47.63 64.68 52.16
CA GLN A 414 -47.19 63.31 52.61
C GLN A 414 -48.12 62.06 52.47
N LYS A 415 -47.67 60.82 52.19
CA LYS A 415 -46.38 60.10 51.91
C LYS A 415 -46.74 58.81 51.09
N VAL A 416 -45.97 57.73 50.81
CA VAL A 416 -44.69 57.12 51.27
C VAL A 416 -44.11 56.20 50.15
N ALA A 417 -42.80 55.88 50.19
CA ALA A 417 -42.13 54.66 49.63
C ALA A 417 -42.17 54.37 48.08
N ALA A 418 -41.14 53.81 47.42
CA ALA A 418 -39.74 53.50 47.79
C ALA A 418 -38.81 53.21 46.56
N LEU A 419 -37.48 53.22 46.81
CA LEU A 419 -36.38 52.47 46.14
C LEU A 419 -35.85 52.82 44.71
N ALA A 420 -34.67 53.49 44.74
CA ALA A 420 -33.41 53.14 44.05
C ALA A 420 -33.13 53.55 42.56
N PRO A 421 -31.83 53.77 42.18
CA PRO A 421 -31.41 54.26 40.85
C PRO A 421 -30.64 53.22 39.99
N ALA A 422 -30.22 53.63 38.79
CA ALA A 422 -29.32 52.88 37.88
C ALA A 422 -27.85 52.86 38.36
N PRO A 423 -27.02 51.98 37.78
CA PRO A 423 -25.86 52.51 37.05
C PRO A 423 -25.56 51.82 35.69
N THR A 424 -24.60 52.41 34.98
CA THR A 424 -24.05 51.98 33.68
C THR A 424 -23.27 50.66 33.73
N SER A 425 -23.26 49.94 32.61
CA SER A 425 -22.50 48.70 32.41
C SER A 425 -20.97 48.90 32.43
N THR A 426 -20.28 48.16 33.29
CA THR A 426 -18.84 47.85 33.15
C THR A 426 -18.67 46.52 32.42
N LEU A 427 -17.75 46.48 31.44
CA LEU A 427 -17.36 45.22 30.77
C LEU A 427 -16.65 44.30 31.77
N SER A 428 -16.91 42.99 31.72
CA SER A 428 -16.21 42.04 32.59
C SER A 428 -14.83 41.70 32.03
N ALA A 429 -13.92 41.26 32.90
CA ALA A 429 -12.60 40.78 32.48
C ALA A 429 -12.69 39.57 31.52
N ALA A 430 -13.77 38.78 31.61
CA ALA A 430 -14.03 37.66 30.72
C ALA A 430 -14.41 38.13 29.30
N ASP A 431 -15.15 39.23 29.16
CA ASP A 431 -15.49 39.80 27.84
C ASP A 431 -14.23 40.31 27.11
N LEU A 432 -13.31 40.93 27.85
CA LEU A 432 -12.01 41.37 27.33
C LEU A 432 -11.14 40.16 26.93
N ALA A 433 -11.01 39.16 27.81
CA ALA A 433 -10.26 37.93 27.53
C ALA A 433 -10.81 37.19 26.30
N LYS A 434 -12.14 37.06 26.19
CA LYS A 434 -12.82 36.43 25.04
C LYS A 434 -12.62 37.20 23.74
N SER A 435 -12.58 38.52 23.81
CA SER A 435 -12.24 39.39 22.66
C SER A 435 -10.79 39.16 22.20
N VAL A 436 -9.83 39.13 23.13
CA VAL A 436 -8.40 38.87 22.84
C VAL A 436 -8.20 37.46 22.29
N GLN A 437 -8.85 36.44 22.85
CA GLN A 437 -8.84 35.07 22.32
C GLN A 437 -9.40 34.98 20.89
N THR A 438 -10.50 35.70 20.60
CA THR A 438 -11.12 35.70 19.27
C THR A 438 -10.19 36.32 18.22
N GLU A 439 -9.54 37.44 18.56
CA GLU A 439 -8.52 38.06 17.71
C GLU A 439 -7.26 37.19 17.57
N LEU A 440 -6.81 36.50 18.64
CA LEU A 440 -5.73 35.52 18.58
C LEU A 440 -6.04 34.35 17.64
N ARG A 441 -7.31 33.94 17.50
CA ARG A 441 -7.73 32.96 16.46
C ARG A 441 -7.67 33.58 15.07
N ARG A 442 -8.14 34.82 14.88
CA ARG A 442 -8.11 35.53 13.58
C ARG A 442 -6.68 35.67 13.03
N VAL A 443 -5.70 35.98 13.89
CA VAL A 443 -4.26 36.02 13.49
C VAL A 443 -3.60 34.63 13.49
N GLY A 444 -4.36 33.56 13.72
CA GLY A 444 -3.91 32.16 13.60
C GLY A 444 -3.09 31.62 14.78
N CYS A 445 -2.97 32.35 15.88
CA CYS A 445 -2.11 32.01 17.02
C CYS A 445 -2.82 31.18 18.11
N LEU A 446 -4.17 31.14 18.12
CA LEU A 446 -4.98 30.30 19.00
C LEU A 446 -5.79 29.28 18.19
N SER A 447 -5.61 27.98 18.49
CA SER A 447 -6.32 26.86 17.86
C SER A 447 -7.56 26.39 18.63
N GLY A 448 -7.76 26.86 19.87
CA GLY A 448 -8.85 26.46 20.76
C GLY A 448 -10.10 27.33 20.68
N GLY A 449 -11.03 27.08 21.61
CA GLY A 449 -12.21 27.89 21.85
C GLY A 449 -11.91 29.34 22.26
N ALA A 450 -12.93 30.20 22.26
CA ALA A 450 -12.88 31.54 22.83
C ALA A 450 -13.92 31.57 23.95
N ASP A 451 -13.55 30.96 25.06
CA ASP A 451 -14.37 30.72 26.25
C ASP A 451 -14.51 32.00 27.09
N GLY A 452 -13.43 32.76 27.21
CA GLY A 452 -13.27 33.90 28.12
C GLY A 452 -12.32 33.63 29.29
N ASP A 453 -11.83 32.39 29.44
CA ASP A 453 -10.90 32.01 30.50
C ASP A 453 -9.45 32.24 30.05
N TRP A 454 -8.71 33.11 30.74
CA TRP A 454 -7.31 33.45 30.41
C TRP A 454 -6.31 32.35 30.82
N SER A 455 -6.53 31.16 30.27
CA SER A 455 -5.79 29.94 30.56
C SER A 455 -4.37 29.95 29.99
N ALA A 456 -3.54 28.99 30.44
CA ALA A 456 -2.21 28.76 29.89
C ALA A 456 -2.20 28.46 28.37
N ALA A 457 -3.33 28.12 27.74
CA ALA A 457 -3.43 28.05 26.29
C ALA A 457 -3.46 29.45 25.65
N ALA A 458 -4.35 30.34 26.13
CA ALA A 458 -4.44 31.72 25.65
C ALA A 458 -3.13 32.49 25.87
N GLN A 459 -2.48 32.30 27.03
CA GLN A 459 -1.16 32.85 27.32
C GLN A 459 -0.10 32.40 26.30
N ARG A 460 0.02 31.08 26.03
CA ARG A 460 0.97 30.57 25.01
C ARG A 460 0.66 31.09 23.60
N SER A 461 -0.61 31.30 23.26
CA SER A 461 -1.02 31.93 22.00
C SER A 461 -0.58 33.39 21.90
N LEU A 462 -0.65 34.18 22.98
CA LEU A 462 -0.14 35.56 22.99
C LEU A 462 1.40 35.59 22.95
N THR A 463 2.09 34.63 23.58
CA THR A 463 3.55 34.44 23.41
C THR A 463 3.94 34.15 21.95
N LEU A 464 3.19 33.27 21.28
CA LEU A 464 3.41 32.98 19.86
C LEU A 464 3.14 34.21 18.99
N PHE A 465 2.07 34.96 19.25
CA PHE A 465 1.82 36.23 18.58
C PHE A 465 2.98 37.20 18.77
N ASN A 466 3.43 37.47 20.00
CA ASN A 466 4.60 38.31 20.27
C ASN A 466 5.84 37.89 19.46
N LYS A 467 6.14 36.59 19.41
CA LYS A 467 7.28 36.04 18.66
C LYS A 467 7.21 36.31 17.14
N TYR A 468 6.04 36.18 16.53
CA TYR A 468 5.87 36.32 15.07
C TYR A 468 5.45 37.75 14.63
N ALA A 469 4.84 38.53 15.52
CA ALA A 469 4.43 39.92 15.29
C ALA A 469 5.53 40.95 15.57
N GLY A 470 6.58 40.56 16.30
CA GLY A 470 7.66 41.42 16.79
C GLY A 470 7.27 42.28 17.99
N THR A 471 6.25 41.88 18.77
CA THR A 471 5.68 42.69 19.87
C THR A 471 6.09 42.17 21.25
N GLN A 472 5.96 43.03 22.27
CA GLN A 472 6.27 42.72 23.68
C GLN A 472 5.08 43.03 24.60
N LEU A 473 3.93 42.41 24.30
CA LEU A 473 2.71 42.51 25.13
C LEU A 473 2.86 41.63 26.38
N ASP A 474 2.37 42.05 27.55
CA ASP A 474 2.31 41.15 28.71
C ASP A 474 1.39 39.97 28.40
N VAL A 475 1.92 38.77 28.62
CA VAL A 475 1.25 37.50 28.36
C VAL A 475 0.30 37.13 29.51
N LYS A 476 0.56 37.62 30.73
CA LYS A 476 -0.13 37.17 31.95
C LYS A 476 -1.58 37.66 32.05
N LEU A 477 -1.91 38.78 31.41
CA LEU A 477 -3.21 39.44 31.47
C LEU A 477 -3.75 39.66 30.05
N ALA A 478 -5.07 39.53 29.87
CA ALA A 478 -5.73 40.09 28.70
C ALA A 478 -5.86 41.62 28.88
N SER A 479 -5.03 42.42 28.19
CA SER A 479 -5.11 43.89 28.20
C SER A 479 -5.81 44.45 26.96
N VAL A 480 -6.23 45.71 27.02
CA VAL A 480 -6.79 46.44 25.87
C VAL A 480 -5.71 46.67 24.81
N ASP A 481 -4.48 46.95 25.22
CA ASP A 481 -3.33 47.15 24.32
C ASP A 481 -3.05 45.89 23.51
N ALA A 482 -3.18 44.70 24.13
CA ALA A 482 -3.05 43.44 23.42
C ALA A 482 -4.17 43.24 22.40
N LEU A 483 -5.41 43.61 22.73
CA LEU A 483 -6.55 43.53 21.82
C LEU A 483 -6.35 44.42 20.58
N ASP A 484 -5.90 45.66 20.76
CA ASP A 484 -5.75 46.60 19.65
C ASP A 484 -4.47 46.33 18.83
N ALA A 485 -3.39 45.84 19.45
CA ALA A 485 -2.21 45.34 18.75
C ALA A 485 -2.51 44.11 17.87
N LEU A 486 -3.47 43.27 18.26
CA LEU A 486 -3.97 42.16 17.43
C LEU A 486 -4.81 42.67 16.25
N LYS A 487 -5.80 43.54 16.52
CA LYS A 487 -6.64 44.18 15.48
C LYS A 487 -5.82 44.89 14.41
N ALA A 488 -4.72 45.53 14.80
CA ALA A 488 -3.81 46.24 13.89
C ALA A 488 -3.09 45.33 12.87
N LYS A 489 -3.16 44.00 13.00
CA LYS A 489 -2.60 43.05 12.02
C LYS A 489 -3.69 42.61 11.02
N PRO A 490 -3.55 42.88 9.71
CA PRO A 490 -4.62 42.67 8.72
C PRO A 490 -4.87 41.20 8.31
N GLY A 491 -4.08 40.24 8.82
CA GLY A 491 -4.21 38.82 8.46
C GLY A 491 -3.51 37.87 9.43
N ARG A 492 -3.38 36.60 9.03
CA ARG A 492 -2.70 35.54 9.78
C ARG A 492 -1.23 35.91 10.05
N VAL A 493 -0.81 35.82 11.31
CA VAL A 493 0.56 36.11 11.78
C VAL A 493 1.29 34.84 12.22
N CYS A 494 0.60 33.91 12.89
CA CYS A 494 1.20 32.62 13.26
C CYS A 494 1.07 31.60 12.12
N PRO A 495 2.15 30.86 11.77
CA PRO A 495 2.13 29.85 10.72
C PRO A 495 1.24 28.65 11.10
N LEU A 496 0.55 28.08 10.13
CA LEU A 496 -0.37 26.96 10.32
C LEU A 496 0.42 25.64 10.31
N VAL A 497 0.59 25.04 11.49
CA VAL A 497 1.29 23.76 11.66
C VAL A 497 0.33 22.60 11.37
N CYS A 498 0.59 21.88 10.28
CA CYS A 498 -0.16 20.68 9.91
C CYS A 498 0.44 19.41 10.52
N ASN A 499 -0.41 18.40 10.73
CA ASN A 499 0.01 17.07 11.18
C ASN A 499 0.86 16.35 10.09
N PHE A 500 1.58 15.31 10.49
CA PHE A 500 2.33 14.46 9.55
C PHE A 500 1.44 13.91 8.43
N GLY A 501 1.92 13.99 7.19
CA GLY A 501 1.17 13.64 5.97
C GLY A 501 0.29 14.76 5.39
N PHE A 502 0.32 15.97 5.96
CA PHE A 502 -0.47 17.12 5.49
C PHE A 502 0.37 18.40 5.36
N LYS A 503 0.08 19.21 4.33
CA LYS A 503 0.67 20.54 4.13
C LYS A 503 -0.40 21.62 4.27
N ALA A 504 0.01 22.84 4.61
CA ALA A 504 -0.90 23.99 4.56
C ALA A 504 -1.18 24.39 3.11
N ASP A 505 -2.45 24.65 2.80
CA ASP A 505 -2.93 25.23 1.54
C ASP A 505 -4.01 26.26 1.88
N GLY A 506 -3.66 27.55 1.75
CA GLY A 506 -4.41 28.64 2.38
C GLY A 506 -4.57 28.44 3.89
N ASP A 507 -5.82 28.31 4.33
CA ASP A 507 -6.21 28.12 5.73
C ASP A 507 -6.52 26.66 6.12
N GLN A 508 -6.27 25.68 5.24
CA GLN A 508 -6.56 24.26 5.49
C GLN A 508 -5.32 23.36 5.37
N CYS A 509 -5.31 22.25 6.13
CA CYS A 509 -4.34 21.18 5.97
C CYS A 509 -4.80 20.19 4.90
N VAL A 510 -4.20 20.22 3.72
CA VAL A 510 -4.48 19.27 2.64
C VAL A 510 -3.50 18.10 2.68
N LYS A 511 -3.98 16.90 2.37
CA LYS A 511 -3.16 15.68 2.39
C LYS A 511 -2.08 15.74 1.31
N ILE A 512 -0.84 15.42 1.69
CA ILE A 512 0.28 15.36 0.76
C ILE A 512 0.15 14.10 -0.11
N THR A 513 0.10 14.30 -1.43
CA THR A 513 0.03 13.23 -2.42
C THR A 513 1.29 13.26 -3.27
N CYS A 514 2.26 12.40 -2.96
CA CYS A 514 3.52 12.32 -3.69
C CYS A 514 3.39 11.56 -5.03
N ARG A 515 4.23 11.92 -6.00
CA ARG A 515 4.34 11.21 -7.28
C ARG A 515 4.93 9.81 -7.11
N ALA A 516 4.74 8.93 -8.09
CA ALA A 516 5.31 7.59 -8.08
C ALA A 516 6.84 7.61 -7.83
N GLY A 517 7.33 6.72 -6.95
CA GLY A 517 8.72 6.69 -6.51
C GLY A 517 9.10 7.71 -5.42
N TYR A 518 8.13 8.43 -4.86
CA TYR A 518 8.30 9.38 -3.77
C TYR A 518 7.37 9.08 -2.59
N ARG A 519 7.80 9.39 -1.36
CA ARG A 519 7.05 9.22 -0.10
C ARG A 519 7.07 10.53 0.69
N VAL A 520 6.17 10.68 1.66
CA VAL A 520 6.27 11.81 2.62
C VAL A 520 7.43 11.52 3.60
N GLY A 521 8.35 12.47 3.76
CA GLY A 521 9.43 12.45 4.73
C GLY A 521 9.01 13.04 6.09
N ASP A 522 9.87 12.91 7.09
CA ASP A 522 9.61 13.35 8.47
C ASP A 522 9.46 14.88 8.62
N ASP A 523 9.81 15.64 7.57
CA ASP A 523 9.69 17.08 7.39
C ASP A 523 8.38 17.52 6.69
N ASN A 524 7.50 16.57 6.32
CA ASN A 524 6.33 16.78 5.46
C ASN A 524 6.65 17.19 4.00
N GLU A 525 7.86 16.95 3.49
CA GLU A 525 8.14 17.05 2.04
C GLU A 525 8.00 15.68 1.34
N CYS A 526 7.94 15.69 0.00
CA CYS A 526 7.97 14.46 -0.80
C CYS A 526 9.42 14.06 -1.09
N GLU A 527 10.00 13.19 -0.26
CA GLU A 527 11.30 12.56 -0.48
C GLU A 527 11.25 11.53 -1.63
N LYS A 528 12.34 11.41 -2.40
CA LYS A 528 12.51 10.27 -3.31
C LYS A 528 12.78 9.01 -2.49
N ILE A 529 12.11 7.91 -2.81
CA ILE A 529 12.42 6.59 -2.24
C ILE A 529 13.82 6.18 -2.73
N GLN A 530 14.83 6.38 -1.89
CA GLN A 530 16.17 5.85 -2.10
C GLN A 530 16.17 4.38 -1.72
N GLU A 531 16.24 3.49 -2.71
CA GLU A 531 16.56 2.08 -2.48
C GLU A 531 17.97 1.97 -1.89
N LYS A 532 18.07 1.86 -0.56
CA LYS A 532 19.34 1.63 0.14
C LYS A 532 19.87 0.23 -0.16
N LYS A 533 20.54 0.12 -1.30
CA LYS A 533 21.44 -1.00 -1.63
C LYS A 533 22.44 -1.16 -0.47
N PRO A 534 22.56 -2.37 0.13
CA PRO A 534 23.33 -2.53 1.37
C PRO A 534 24.80 -2.15 1.18
N VAL A 535 25.34 -1.38 2.11
CA VAL A 535 26.66 -0.75 2.01
C VAL A 535 27.77 -1.75 2.35
N ALA A 536 28.41 -2.31 1.32
CA ALA A 536 29.54 -3.23 1.46
C ALA A 536 30.47 -3.24 0.23
N ARG A 537 30.95 -2.07 -0.27
CA ARG A 537 31.92 -2.02 -1.40
C ARG A 537 32.98 -0.90 -1.41
N GLU A 538 33.11 0.04 -0.47
CA GLU A 538 34.09 1.14 -0.65
C GLU A 538 35.56 0.70 -0.69
N GLU A 539 35.98 -0.30 0.10
CA GLU A 539 37.33 -0.91 -0.06
C GLU A 539 37.52 -1.55 -1.44
N SER A 540 36.46 -2.14 -2.00
CA SER A 540 36.55 -2.90 -3.26
C SER A 540 36.78 -2.00 -4.47
N ILE A 541 36.26 -0.77 -4.47
CA ILE A 541 36.42 0.16 -5.61
C ILE A 541 37.89 0.59 -5.73
N ARG A 542 38.57 0.82 -4.59
CA ARG A 542 40.01 1.08 -4.57
C ARG A 542 40.83 -0.14 -5.06
N ARG A 543 40.41 -1.36 -4.73
CA ARG A 543 41.03 -2.59 -5.29
C ARG A 543 40.75 -2.77 -6.78
N ASP A 544 39.55 -2.47 -7.26
CA ASP A 544 39.21 -2.57 -8.69
C ASP A 544 39.92 -1.51 -9.55
N GLN A 545 40.18 -0.30 -9.01
CA GLN A 545 41.01 0.69 -9.70
C GLN A 545 42.47 0.24 -9.82
N GLY A 546 43.11 -0.15 -8.70
CA GLY A 546 44.48 -0.70 -8.74
C GLY A 546 44.61 -1.97 -9.59
N ARG A 547 43.55 -2.78 -9.69
CA ARG A 547 43.48 -3.93 -10.59
C ARG A 547 43.38 -3.52 -12.06
N ARG A 548 42.58 -2.50 -12.40
CA ARG A 548 42.47 -1.98 -13.78
C ARG A 548 43.76 -1.34 -14.27
N GLU A 549 44.50 -0.67 -13.39
CA GLU A 549 45.83 -0.15 -13.72
C GLU A 549 46.82 -1.30 -13.98
N ALA A 550 46.79 -2.38 -13.19
CA ALA A 550 47.56 -3.59 -13.45
C ALA A 550 47.13 -4.35 -14.73
N GLU A 551 45.83 -4.41 -15.04
CA GLU A 551 45.28 -5.07 -16.24
C GLU A 551 45.47 -4.23 -17.53
N SER A 552 45.88 -2.96 -17.41
CA SER A 552 46.28 -2.11 -18.55
C SER A 552 47.72 -2.33 -19.03
N ALA A 553 48.54 -3.08 -18.30
CA ALA A 553 49.91 -3.41 -18.67
C ALA A 553 49.95 -4.50 -19.76
N THR A 554 50.09 -4.10 -21.02
CA THR A 554 50.06 -5.00 -22.18
C THR A 554 51.23 -5.99 -22.22
N PRO A 555 50.97 -7.31 -22.27
CA PRO A 555 51.99 -8.29 -22.64
C PRO A 555 52.33 -8.13 -24.13
N LYS A 556 53.63 -8.05 -24.46
CA LYS A 556 54.08 -7.94 -25.87
C LYS A 556 53.66 -9.19 -26.66
N SER A 557 52.86 -9.00 -27.70
CA SER A 557 52.56 -10.06 -28.66
C SER A 557 53.72 -10.25 -29.66
N GLN A 558 54.31 -11.44 -29.67
CA GLN A 558 55.10 -11.93 -30.80
C GLN A 558 54.51 -13.26 -31.28
N ALA A 559 53.64 -13.16 -32.28
CA ALA A 559 53.12 -14.29 -33.03
C ALA A 559 53.18 -13.95 -34.52
N SER A 560 54.22 -14.42 -35.21
CA SER A 560 54.37 -14.22 -36.65
C SER A 560 53.42 -15.14 -37.41
N GLY A 561 52.38 -14.57 -38.03
CA GLY A 561 51.37 -15.29 -38.81
C GLY A 561 51.88 -15.86 -40.14
N GLN A 562 52.88 -16.73 -40.10
CA GLN A 562 53.44 -17.41 -41.27
C GLN A 562 52.72 -18.74 -41.53
N ILE A 563 52.44 -19.00 -42.80
CA ILE A 563 51.80 -20.21 -43.33
C ILE A 563 52.79 -20.86 -44.29
N ILE A 564 52.91 -22.19 -44.22
CA ILE A 564 53.69 -22.99 -45.16
C ILE A 564 52.75 -23.79 -46.07
N CYS A 565 53.04 -23.81 -47.37
CA CYS A 565 52.30 -24.58 -48.37
C CYS A 565 53.23 -25.55 -49.08
N ASN A 566 52.77 -26.78 -49.28
CA ASN A 566 53.42 -27.78 -50.12
C ASN A 566 52.39 -28.50 -51.01
N SER A 567 52.80 -29.53 -51.74
CA SER A 567 51.93 -30.30 -52.65
C SER A 567 50.79 -31.06 -51.95
N ALA A 568 50.77 -31.16 -50.62
CA ALA A 568 49.68 -31.74 -49.83
C ALA A 568 48.77 -30.68 -49.15
N GLY A 569 49.04 -29.38 -49.32
CA GLY A 569 48.21 -28.29 -48.83
C GLY A 569 48.96 -27.20 -48.06
N CYS A 570 48.21 -26.26 -47.48
CA CYS A 570 48.72 -25.16 -46.67
C CYS A 570 48.36 -25.34 -45.19
N ARG A 571 49.32 -25.11 -44.29
CA ARG A 571 49.10 -25.09 -42.84
C ARG A 571 49.87 -23.95 -42.15
N PRO A 572 49.43 -23.45 -40.99
CA PRO A 572 50.25 -22.55 -40.18
C PRO A 572 51.56 -23.22 -39.75
N VAL A 573 52.58 -22.39 -39.54
CA VAL A 573 53.86 -22.80 -38.94
C VAL A 573 53.65 -23.11 -37.44
N ALA A 574 54.32 -24.15 -36.95
CA ALA A 574 54.18 -24.62 -35.57
C ALA A 574 54.74 -23.61 -34.55
N LYS A 575 54.16 -23.58 -33.34
CA LYS A 575 54.61 -22.69 -32.25
C LYS A 575 56.05 -22.99 -31.88
N GLY A 576 56.92 -21.99 -32.02
CA GLY A 576 58.38 -22.10 -31.82
C GLY A 576 59.20 -22.20 -33.11
N CYS A 577 58.56 -22.41 -34.26
CA CYS A 577 59.21 -22.53 -35.55
C CYS A 577 59.01 -21.27 -36.41
N ARG A 578 59.86 -21.09 -37.42
CA ARG A 578 59.85 -19.97 -38.40
C ARG A 578 60.14 -20.47 -39.81
N LEU A 579 59.75 -19.73 -40.83
CA LEU A 579 60.17 -20.03 -42.20
C LEU A 579 61.66 -19.69 -42.40
N GLY A 580 62.40 -20.61 -43.04
CA GLY A 580 63.82 -20.46 -43.33
C GLY A 580 64.26 -21.27 -44.56
N LEU A 581 65.45 -20.98 -45.08
CA LEU A 581 66.00 -21.65 -46.26
C LEU A 581 66.73 -22.94 -45.86
N VAL A 582 66.06 -24.08 -46.02
CA VAL A 582 66.60 -25.41 -45.73
C VAL A 582 67.23 -26.05 -46.99
N PRO A 583 68.25 -26.93 -46.84
CA PRO A 583 68.80 -27.69 -47.96
C PRO A 583 67.75 -28.66 -48.52
N ASN A 584 67.61 -28.75 -49.84
CA ASN A 584 66.82 -29.80 -50.48
C ASN A 584 67.70 -31.06 -50.64
N ALA A 585 67.19 -32.22 -50.23
CA ALA A 585 67.97 -33.46 -50.14
C ALA A 585 68.59 -33.95 -51.47
N ASN A 586 68.05 -33.52 -52.62
CA ASN A 586 68.49 -33.93 -53.96
C ASN A 586 68.87 -32.75 -54.88
N ALA A 587 69.09 -31.53 -54.38
CA ALA A 587 69.48 -30.39 -55.23
C ALA A 587 70.27 -29.31 -54.49
N SER A 588 71.22 -28.67 -55.20
CA SER A 588 72.03 -27.53 -54.73
C SER A 588 71.24 -26.23 -54.47
N VAL A 589 69.90 -26.29 -54.50
CA VAL A 589 68.99 -25.16 -54.35
C VAL A 589 68.28 -25.25 -53.01
N LYS A 590 68.41 -24.21 -52.18
CA LYS A 590 67.72 -24.11 -50.89
C LYS A 590 66.24 -23.78 -51.11
N ILE A 591 65.36 -24.41 -50.33
CA ILE A 591 63.91 -24.20 -50.41
C ILE A 591 63.38 -23.61 -49.10
N THR A 592 62.28 -22.86 -49.17
CA THR A 592 61.64 -22.30 -47.97
C THR A 592 60.93 -23.42 -47.21
N GLY A 593 61.46 -23.77 -46.04
CA GLY A 593 60.95 -24.79 -45.15
C GLY A 593 60.71 -24.27 -43.73
N GLU A 594 60.18 -25.14 -42.88
CA GLU A 594 59.94 -24.86 -41.46
C GLU A 594 61.21 -25.17 -40.66
N VAL A 595 61.71 -24.18 -39.91
CA VAL A 595 62.90 -24.27 -39.06
C VAL A 595 62.48 -23.99 -37.62
N CYS A 596 62.55 -25.01 -36.77
CA CYS A 596 62.35 -24.91 -35.34
C CYS A 596 63.70 -24.70 -34.63
N ASN A 597 63.69 -23.94 -33.53
CA ASN A 597 64.82 -23.83 -32.60
C ASN A 597 64.68 -24.86 -31.46
#